data_AF-A0A432I037-F1
#
_entry.id   AF-A0A432I037-F1
#
_cell.length_a   1.000
_cell.length_b   1.000
_cell.length_c   1.000
_cell.angle_alpha   90.00
_cell.angle_beta   90.00
_cell.angle_gamma   90.00
#
_symmetry.space_group_name_H-M   'P 1'
#
loop_
_entity.id
_entity.type
_entity.pdbx_description
1 polymer ?
#
loop_
_entity_poly.entity_id
_entity_poly.type
_entity_poly.pdbx_seq_one_letter_code
_entity_poly.pdbx_strand_id
1 'polypeptide(L)'
;MSGKRACFIRSIDGDWLQIPECSIDIEIRRRLTREVVRGHEGDDIVDEGAESAEYTVKGVLDDPTYLRVMSIFRSGQPYFIEPFDEKEIKVAISHLKLNGDTGEFELTLIEDRV
;
A
#
# COMPACT_ATOMS: atom_id res chain seq x y z
N MET A 1 -1.63 16.35 -6.61
CA MET A 1 -3.04 16.18 -6.18
C MET A 1 -3.11 16.57 -4.72
N SER A 2 -3.99 17.51 -4.36
CA SER A 2 -3.96 18.22 -3.07
C SER A 2 -4.95 17.62 -2.07
N GLY A 3 -4.54 17.58 -0.80
CA GLY A 3 -5.39 17.34 0.36
C GLY A 3 -5.13 16.00 1.03
N LYS A 4 -4.90 16.02 2.35
CA LYS A 4 -5.02 14.83 3.19
C LYS A 4 -6.43 14.25 3.00
N ARG A 5 -6.55 12.95 2.77
CA ARG A 5 -7.83 12.26 2.50
C ARG A 5 -8.09 11.19 3.54
N ALA A 6 -9.34 10.76 3.68
CA ALA A 6 -9.62 9.57 4.46
C ALA A 6 -9.09 8.33 3.74
N CYS A 7 -8.42 7.44 4.47
CA CYS A 7 -8.10 6.08 4.01
C CYS A 7 -9.09 5.09 4.61
N PHE A 8 -9.35 4.01 3.89
CA PHE A 8 -10.24 2.96 4.35
C PHE A 8 -9.54 1.61 4.22
N ILE A 9 -9.47 0.88 5.34
CA ILE A 9 -8.90 -0.46 5.41
C ILE A 9 -9.78 -1.36 6.25
N ARG A 10 -9.91 -2.63 5.89
CA ARG A 10 -10.67 -3.62 6.68
C ARG A 10 -10.00 -4.98 6.65
N SER A 11 -10.25 -5.80 7.67
CA SER A 11 -10.00 -7.24 7.58
C SER A 11 -11.05 -7.93 6.70
N ILE A 12 -10.82 -9.19 6.34
CA ILE A 12 -11.71 -9.99 5.49
C ILE A 12 -13.18 -10.00 5.95
N ASP A 13 -13.41 -10.14 7.26
CA ASP A 13 -14.74 -10.22 7.89
C ASP A 13 -15.07 -8.98 8.75
N GLY A 14 -14.28 -7.91 8.66
CA GLY A 14 -14.41 -6.73 9.52
C GLY A 14 -15.04 -5.53 8.82
N ASP A 15 -15.54 -4.58 9.63
CA ASP A 15 -16.01 -3.28 9.16
C ASP A 15 -14.84 -2.41 8.66
N TRP A 16 -15.16 -1.49 7.74
CA TRP A 16 -14.23 -0.45 7.29
C TRP A 16 -13.72 0.40 8.46
N LEU A 17 -12.42 0.39 8.66
CA LEU A 17 -11.72 1.38 9.46
C LEU A 17 -11.41 2.59 8.58
N GLN A 18 -12.02 3.71 8.92
CA GLN A 18 -11.65 5.00 8.36
C GLN A 18 -10.49 5.60 9.15
N ILE A 19 -9.40 5.94 8.47
CA ILE A 19 -8.31 6.72 9.03
C ILE A 19 -8.41 8.13 8.44
N PRO A 20 -8.72 9.16 9.24
CA PRO A 20 -8.86 10.53 8.74
C PRO A 20 -7.50 11.11 8.35
N GLU A 21 -7.53 12.12 7.46
CA GLU A 21 -6.38 12.97 7.16
C GLU A 21 -5.07 12.23 6.81
N CYS A 22 -5.17 11.16 6.02
CA CYS A 22 -4.02 10.42 5.53
C CYS A 22 -3.33 11.11 4.34
N SER A 23 -2.01 10.95 4.28
CA SER A 23 -1.19 11.13 3.09
C SER A 23 -0.86 9.77 2.51
N ILE A 24 -0.92 9.63 1.19
CA ILE A 24 -0.68 8.35 0.51
C ILE A 24 0.35 8.58 -0.58
N ASP A 25 1.44 7.83 -0.51
CA ASP A 25 2.41 7.70 -1.58
C ASP A 25 2.18 6.35 -2.28
N ILE A 26 2.16 6.33 -3.62
CA ILE A 26 2.00 5.10 -4.40
C ILE A 26 3.24 4.92 -5.26
N GLU A 27 3.79 3.72 -5.23
CA GLU A 27 4.87 3.28 -6.10
C GLU A 27 4.44 2.07 -6.92
N ILE A 28 4.44 2.20 -8.25
CA ILE A 28 4.06 1.13 -9.18
C ILE A 28 5.28 0.74 -10.00
N ARG A 29 5.61 -0.54 -10.00
CA ARG A 29 6.75 -1.12 -10.73
C ARG A 29 6.27 -2.24 -11.64
N ARG A 30 6.81 -2.27 -12.87
CA ARG A 30 6.67 -3.41 -13.79
C ARG A 30 7.92 -4.28 -13.72
N ARG A 31 7.75 -5.58 -13.85
CA ARG A 31 8.86 -6.51 -13.96
C ARG A 31 9.42 -6.48 -15.39
N LEU A 32 10.56 -5.81 -15.53
CA LEU A 32 11.29 -5.67 -16.81
C LEU A 32 12.58 -6.48 -16.74
N THR A 33 12.82 -7.30 -17.76
CA THR A 33 14.07 -8.03 -17.95
C THR A 33 14.84 -7.39 -19.09
N ARG A 34 16.10 -7.00 -18.83
CA ARG A 34 17.00 -6.41 -19.82
C ARG A 34 18.06 -7.42 -20.22
N GLU A 35 18.15 -7.74 -21.49
CA GLU A 35 19.19 -8.59 -22.06
C GLU A 35 20.21 -7.72 -22.79
N VAL A 36 21.48 -7.80 -22.37
CA VAL A 36 22.58 -7.06 -23.01
C VAL A 36 23.14 -7.92 -24.13
N VAL A 37 22.86 -7.56 -25.38
CA VAL A 37 23.37 -8.28 -26.55
C VAL A 37 24.83 -7.91 -26.78
N ARG A 38 25.78 -8.82 -26.48
CA ARG A 38 27.21 -8.57 -26.72
C ARG A 38 27.55 -8.75 -28.20
N GLY A 39 27.86 -7.66 -28.89
CA GLY A 39 28.34 -7.66 -30.29
C GLY A 39 27.43 -6.96 -31.29
N HIS A 40 26.25 -6.50 -30.85
CA HIS A 40 25.39 -5.57 -31.57
C HIS A 40 25.07 -4.38 -30.66
N GLU A 41 24.82 -3.21 -31.25
CA GLU A 41 24.52 -1.98 -30.52
C GLU A 41 23.06 -2.02 -30.02
N GLY A 42 22.82 -2.38 -28.76
CA GLY A 42 21.48 -2.30 -28.17
C GLY A 42 21.27 -3.16 -26.92
N ASP A 43 20.26 -2.77 -26.15
CA ASP A 43 19.67 -3.58 -25.10
C ASP A 43 18.29 -4.04 -25.54
N ASP A 44 17.99 -5.33 -25.40
CA ASP A 44 16.63 -5.82 -25.54
C ASP A 44 15.94 -5.72 -24.18
N ILE A 45 14.78 -5.06 -24.15
CA ILE A 45 13.94 -4.94 -22.94
C ILE A 45 12.69 -5.77 -23.15
N VAL A 46 12.49 -6.76 -22.28
CA VAL A 46 11.29 -7.60 -22.23
C VAL A 46 10.46 -7.19 -21.01
N ASP A 47 9.22 -6.78 -21.26
CA ASP A 47 8.23 -6.52 -20.21
C ASP A 47 7.45 -7.80 -19.92
N GLU A 48 7.56 -8.31 -18.69
CA GLU A 48 6.94 -9.56 -18.29
C GLU A 48 5.45 -9.41 -17.93
N GLY A 49 4.89 -8.19 -18.03
CA GLY A 49 3.48 -7.91 -17.77
C GLY A 49 3.05 -8.01 -16.31
N ALA A 50 3.97 -8.33 -15.39
CA ALA A 50 3.70 -8.34 -13.96
C ALA A 50 3.90 -6.94 -13.37
N GLU A 51 2.84 -6.39 -12.76
CA GLU A 51 2.83 -5.12 -12.06
C GLU A 51 2.76 -5.36 -10.55
N SER A 52 3.55 -4.59 -9.79
CA SER A 52 3.48 -4.52 -8.33
C SER A 52 3.18 -3.09 -7.94
N ALA A 53 2.16 -2.88 -7.11
CA ALA A 53 1.85 -1.59 -6.51
C ALA A 53 2.10 -1.65 -5.00
N GLU A 54 2.85 -0.67 -4.50
CA GLU A 54 3.07 -0.45 -3.08
C GLU A 54 2.47 0.91 -2.69
N TYR A 55 1.75 0.93 -1.56
CA TYR A 55 1.11 2.10 -1.01
C TYR A 55 1.71 2.39 0.36
N THR A 56 2.25 3.58 0.56
CA THR A 56 2.67 4.06 1.88
C THR A 56 1.63 5.04 2.40
N VAL A 57 0.89 4.62 3.42
CA VAL A 57 -0.14 5.43 4.09
C VAL A 57 0.47 6.06 5.34
N LYS A 58 0.40 7.38 5.44
CA LYS A 58 0.93 8.16 6.58
C LYS A 58 -0.18 9.00 7.21
N GLY A 59 -0.11 9.22 8.50
CA GLY A 59 -1.06 10.09 9.20
C GLY A 59 -0.80 10.10 10.70
N VAL A 60 -1.85 10.37 11.49
CA VAL A 60 -1.81 10.33 12.96
C VAL A 60 -2.92 9.41 13.46
N LEU A 61 -2.58 8.49 14.36
CA LEU A 61 -3.54 7.59 15.02
C LEU A 61 -3.65 7.96 16.50
N ASP A 62 -4.87 7.86 17.03
CA ASP A 62 -5.10 7.75 18.47
C ASP A 62 -4.99 6.28 18.93
N ASP A 63 -4.90 6.05 20.24
CA ASP A 63 -4.74 4.70 20.81
C ASP A 63 -5.84 3.71 20.36
N PRO A 64 -7.14 4.08 20.36
CA PRO A 64 -8.19 3.18 19.88
C PRO A 64 -8.05 2.81 18.40
N THR A 65 -7.71 3.77 17.55
CA THR A 65 -7.51 3.52 16.10
C THR A 65 -6.29 2.64 15.88
N TYR A 66 -5.20 2.87 16.61
CA TYR A 66 -4.02 2.01 16.56
C TYR A 66 -4.35 0.55 16.89
N LEU A 67 -5.13 0.28 17.95
CA LEU A 67 -5.53 -1.08 18.30
C LEU A 67 -6.36 -1.75 17.19
N ARG A 68 -7.20 -0.98 16.49
CA ARG A 68 -7.95 -1.48 15.32
C ARG A 68 -7.02 -1.78 14.14
N VAL A 69 -6.08 -0.89 13.83
CA VAL A 69 -5.05 -1.13 12.80
C VAL A 69 -4.24 -2.40 13.12
N MET A 70 -3.87 -2.61 14.38
CA MET A 70 -3.15 -3.82 14.80
C MET A 70 -3.97 -5.11 14.65
N SER A 71 -5.30 -5.04 14.87
CA SER A 71 -6.19 -6.16 14.62
C SER A 71 -6.21 -6.52 13.12
N ILE A 72 -6.34 -5.51 12.26
CA ILE A 72 -6.31 -5.66 10.80
C ILE A 72 -4.96 -6.21 10.34
N PHE A 73 -3.85 -5.65 10.84
CA PHE A 73 -2.48 -6.11 10.59
C PHE A 73 -2.32 -7.62 10.84
N ARG A 74 -2.87 -8.10 11.97
CA ARG A 74 -2.77 -9.50 12.37
C ARG A 74 -3.74 -10.43 11.64
N SER A 75 -4.70 -9.90 10.87
CA SER A 75 -5.67 -10.70 10.11
C SER A 75 -5.12 -11.30 8.81
N GLY A 76 -3.93 -10.88 8.38
CA GLY A 76 -3.20 -11.47 7.25
C GLY A 76 -3.50 -10.82 5.90
N GLN A 77 -4.74 -10.91 5.41
CA GLN A 77 -5.14 -10.35 4.10
C GLN A 77 -6.28 -9.35 4.23
N PRO A 78 -5.97 -8.07 4.48
CA PRO A 78 -6.95 -7.00 4.47
C PRO A 78 -7.32 -6.52 3.06
N TYR A 79 -8.37 -5.72 3.02
CA TYR A 79 -8.80 -4.95 1.86
C TYR A 79 -8.57 -3.46 2.11
N PHE A 80 -8.22 -2.74 1.06
CA PHE A 80 -7.97 -1.30 1.06
C PHE A 80 -8.78 -0.64 -0.05
N ILE A 81 -9.35 0.55 0.20
CA ILE A 81 -9.95 1.36 -0.87
C ILE A 81 -8.85 2.21 -1.49
N GLU A 82 -8.54 1.95 -2.75
CA GLU A 82 -7.56 2.70 -3.52
C GLU A 82 -8.02 4.17 -3.65
N PRO A 83 -7.19 5.15 -3.28
CA PRO A 83 -7.61 6.55 -3.08
C PRO A 83 -7.88 7.36 -4.36
N PHE A 84 -7.60 6.84 -5.55
CA PHE A 84 -7.73 7.52 -6.83
C PHE A 84 -8.81 6.92 -7.72
N ASP A 85 -8.96 5.61 -7.76
CA ASP A 85 -10.00 4.91 -8.51
C ASP A 85 -11.15 4.37 -7.66
N GLU A 86 -11.05 4.52 -6.33
CA GLU A 86 -12.03 4.11 -5.32
C GLU A 86 -12.39 2.62 -5.37
N LYS A 87 -11.50 1.78 -5.92
CA LYS A 87 -11.70 0.34 -5.93
C LYS A 87 -11.26 -0.29 -4.63
N GLU A 88 -12.00 -1.31 -4.24
CA GLU A 88 -11.56 -2.24 -3.22
C GLU A 88 -10.47 -3.16 -3.81
N ILE A 89 -9.27 -3.05 -3.28
CA ILE A 89 -8.13 -3.89 -3.64
C ILE A 89 -7.74 -4.77 -2.45
N LYS A 90 -7.31 -5.99 -2.76
CA LYS A 90 -6.75 -6.90 -1.77
C LYS A 90 -5.28 -6.54 -1.57
N VAL A 91 -4.83 -6.42 -0.32
CA VAL A 91 -3.46 -6.02 -0.02
C VAL A 91 -2.86 -6.90 1.07
N ALA A 92 -1.54 -7.00 1.10
CA ALA A 92 -0.77 -7.47 2.25
C ALA A 92 -0.17 -6.26 2.97
N ILE A 93 -0.19 -6.25 4.29
CA ILE A 93 0.54 -5.22 5.04
C ILE A 93 1.97 -5.71 5.27
N SER A 94 2.95 -4.98 4.72
CA SER A 94 4.37 -5.35 4.82
C SER A 94 5.10 -4.64 5.97
N HIS A 95 4.65 -3.45 6.34
CA HIS A 95 5.30 -2.64 7.37
C HIS A 95 4.30 -1.76 8.12
N LEU A 96 4.52 -1.61 9.44
CA LEU A 96 3.86 -0.60 10.28
C LEU A 96 4.91 0.04 11.19
N LYS A 97 4.96 1.36 11.17
CA LYS A 97 5.74 2.20 12.07
C LYS A 97 4.81 3.18 12.78
N LEU A 98 5.02 3.37 14.07
CA LEU A 98 4.29 4.33 14.89
C LEU A 98 5.29 5.08 15.80
N ASN A 99 5.13 6.39 15.90
CA ASN A 99 5.74 7.19 16.95
C ASN A 99 4.78 7.22 18.15
N GLY A 100 5.19 6.62 19.28
CA GLY A 100 4.35 6.53 20.49
C GLY A 100 4.09 7.87 21.19
N ASP A 101 4.90 8.90 20.92
CA ASP A 101 4.73 10.22 21.53
C ASP A 101 3.81 11.13 20.70
N THR A 102 3.87 11.02 19.36
CA THR A 102 3.12 11.90 18.44
C THR A 102 1.89 11.24 17.80
N GLY A 103 1.81 9.91 17.84
CA GLY A 103 0.80 9.13 17.11
C GLY A 103 1.04 9.07 15.60
N GLU A 104 2.13 9.67 15.09
CA GLU A 104 2.46 9.62 13.67
C GLU A 104 2.72 8.18 13.25
N PHE A 105 2.04 7.73 12.20
CA PHE A 105 2.17 6.37 11.69
C PHE A 105 2.56 6.35 10.22
N GLU A 106 3.15 5.24 9.82
CA GLU A 106 3.41 4.85 8.44
C GLU A 106 3.06 3.37 8.27
N LEU A 107 2.20 3.08 7.29
CA LEU A 107 1.71 1.74 6.96
C LEU A 107 2.02 1.46 5.49
N THR A 108 2.77 0.39 5.23
CA THR A 108 3.10 -0.03 3.86
C THR A 108 2.21 -1.21 3.46
N LEU A 109 1.49 -1.04 2.35
CA LEU A 109 0.58 -2.02 1.76
C LEU A 109 1.13 -2.45 0.40
N ILE A 110 1.12 -3.74 0.12
CA ILE A 110 1.48 -4.31 -1.18
C ILE A 110 0.22 -4.89 -1.78
N GLU A 111 -0.13 -4.47 -3.00
CA GLU A 111 -1.29 -5.01 -3.72
C GLU A 111 -1.11 -6.51 -3.99
N ASP A 112 -2.09 -7.31 -3.60
CA ASP A 112 -2.19 -8.73 -3.91
C ASP A 112 -3.00 -8.91 -5.20
N ARG A 113 -2.33 -8.70 -6.34
CA ARG A 113 -2.91 -8.97 -7.66
C ARG A 113 -2.80 -10.45 -8.01
N VAL A 114 -3.95 -11.07 -8.26
CA VAL A 114 -4.09 -12.46 -8.74
C VAL A 114 -4.37 -12.48 -10.23
#